data_AF-S9W746-F1
#
_entry.id   AF-S9W746-F1
#
_cell.length_a   1.000
_cell.length_b   1.000
_cell.length_c   1.000
_cell.angle_alpha   90.00
_cell.angle_beta   90.00
_cell.angle_gamma   90.00
#
_symmetry.space_group_name_H-M   'P 1'
#
loop_
_entity.id
_entity.type
_entity.pdbx_description
1 polymer ?
#
loop_
_entity_poly.entity_id
_entity_poly.type
_entity_poly.pdbx_seq_one_letter_code
_entity_poly.pdbx_strand_id
1 'polypeptide(L)'
;MLRRTAVRGAADARLNTHRDTLQKPRILTEVGLWRYTKETTQHFQAWCKSNEVRAYGNIKMCGTMHYARCLRAAKPLYPGQAIITVPAASCFNYLVAAREMFDTPSHAFPLPMDWMNYNKRIEFLPSMCTHELATAGWMVRIASLQESPFAPYIDYLLEDSRGKEGVSNGVSREREQDSGLVDHYFSEMAVDACEEPEVFLERLFIAMAALYHRTQPIETAAIVHYMTGANFFKAKAAEMFVPTLMPLIDAVAQKEDMSHNTVVEYFPYKGPEALRAQYRELQLPFYEDDAKPLVQERQGGDSVVNTDCKLMDEERLRRGGGFFALRAMERLEPSDVLYVRQFPREGWDNSEQLMASQMMEANRSMYYEH
;
A
#
# COMPACT_ATOMS: atom_id res chain seq x y z
N MET A 1 -1.10 57.58 53.36
CA MET A 1 -2.26 56.67 53.27
C MET A 1 -3.14 57.13 52.12
N LEU A 2 -3.19 56.34 51.03
CA LEU A 2 -4.27 56.28 50.04
C LEU A 2 -3.97 55.07 49.16
N ARG A 3 -4.71 53.98 49.40
CA ARG A 3 -4.60 52.71 48.68
C ARG A 3 -5.14 52.89 47.26
N ARG A 4 -4.31 52.62 46.25
CA ARG A 4 -4.76 52.41 44.87
C ARG A 4 -5.22 50.96 44.72
N THR A 5 -6.51 50.79 44.48
CA THR A 5 -7.15 49.57 43.98
C THR A 5 -6.69 49.33 42.55
N ALA A 6 -5.80 48.35 42.35
CA ALA A 6 -5.56 47.74 41.05
C ALA A 6 -6.56 46.58 40.89
N VAL A 7 -7.49 46.72 39.96
CA VAL A 7 -8.35 45.63 39.51
C VAL A 7 -7.46 44.65 38.74
N ARG A 8 -7.10 43.54 39.39
CA ARG A 8 -6.63 42.32 38.73
C ARG A 8 -7.86 41.66 38.09
N GLY A 9 -7.94 41.71 36.77
CA GLY A 9 -8.95 41.00 35.98
C GLY A 9 -8.33 40.47 34.71
N ALA A 10 -7.51 39.42 34.84
CA ALA A 10 -7.00 38.63 33.73
C ALA A 10 -6.64 37.23 34.24
N ALA A 11 -7.66 36.47 34.61
CA ALA A 11 -7.60 35.03 34.76
C ALA A 11 -9.03 34.50 34.60
N ASP A 12 -9.15 33.36 33.91
CA ASP A 12 -10.38 32.60 33.68
C ASP A 12 -11.34 33.10 32.59
N ALA A 13 -10.84 33.09 31.36
CA ALA A 13 -11.61 32.50 30.27
C ALA A 13 -10.83 31.26 29.79
N ARG A 14 -10.84 30.19 30.59
CA ARG A 14 -10.55 28.86 30.09
C ARG A 14 -11.67 28.53 29.10
N LEU A 15 -11.44 28.82 27.82
CA LEU A 15 -12.07 28.08 26.75
C LEU A 15 -11.79 26.60 27.07
N ASN A 16 -12.80 25.91 27.58
CA ASN A 16 -12.81 24.46 27.64
C ASN A 16 -12.80 23.96 26.19
N THR A 17 -11.62 24.00 25.56
CA THR A 17 -11.31 23.16 24.43
C THR A 17 -11.45 21.74 24.95
N HIS A 18 -12.58 21.12 24.64
CA HIS A 18 -12.79 19.70 24.87
C HIS A 18 -11.57 18.96 24.34
N ARG A 19 -10.88 18.22 25.21
CA ARG A 19 -9.65 17.48 24.90
C ARG A 19 -9.85 16.47 23.75
N ASP A 20 -11.11 16.17 23.42
CA ASP A 20 -11.54 15.31 22.32
C ASP A 20 -11.44 15.96 20.93
N THR A 21 -11.31 17.29 20.80
CA THR A 21 -11.13 17.94 19.48
C THR A 21 -9.68 18.02 19.00
N LEU A 22 -8.71 17.79 19.90
CA LEU A 22 -7.28 17.70 19.57
C LEU A 22 -6.83 16.26 19.30
N GLN A 23 -7.65 15.25 19.64
CA GLN A 23 -7.44 13.91 19.13
C GLN A 23 -7.84 13.92 17.67
N LYS A 24 -6.85 13.79 16.77
CA LYS A 24 -7.10 13.39 15.39
C LYS A 24 -8.03 12.17 15.44
N PRO A 25 -9.13 12.15 14.66
CA PRO A 25 -10.04 11.03 14.67
C PRO A 25 -9.23 9.81 14.28
N ARG A 26 -9.00 8.92 15.25
CA ARG A 26 -8.29 7.68 15.01
C ARG A 26 -9.06 6.92 13.95
N ILE A 27 -8.44 6.63 12.81
CA ILE A 27 -9.05 5.77 11.78
C ILE A 27 -8.91 4.32 12.25
N LEU A 28 -9.67 3.96 13.29
CA LEU A 28 -9.63 2.65 13.96
C LEU A 28 -10.57 1.61 13.36
N THR A 29 -11.42 1.99 12.41
CA THR A 29 -12.52 1.15 11.93
C THR A 29 -12.41 0.90 10.44
N GLU A 30 -11.97 -0.30 10.04
CA GLU A 30 -12.01 -0.78 8.66
C GLU A 30 -13.45 -1.17 8.22
N VAL A 31 -14.44 -0.33 8.54
CA VAL A 31 -15.78 -0.44 7.97
C VAL A 31 -15.78 0.31 6.63
N GLY A 32 -15.97 -0.43 5.56
CA GLY A 32 -16.09 0.08 4.19
C GLY A 32 -16.95 -0.87 3.37
N LEU A 33 -17.18 -0.54 2.10
CA LEU A 33 -17.85 -1.39 1.14
C LEU A 33 -16.83 -1.86 0.13
N TRP A 34 -16.83 -3.17 -0.13
CA TRP A 34 -16.21 -3.71 -1.32
C TRP A 34 -17.31 -3.83 -2.38
N ARG A 35 -17.27 -2.93 -3.38
CA ARG A 35 -18.31 -2.87 -4.43
C ARG A 35 -18.39 -4.16 -5.25
N TYR A 36 -17.30 -4.92 -5.31
CA TYR A 36 -17.13 -6.20 -6.02
C TYR A 36 -17.86 -6.23 -7.36
N THR A 37 -17.18 -5.84 -8.43
CA THR A 37 -17.69 -6.13 -9.77
C THR A 37 -16.99 -7.36 -10.34
N LYS A 38 -17.78 -8.22 -10.99
CA LYS A 38 -17.28 -9.44 -11.63
C LYS A 38 -16.26 -9.09 -12.72
N GLU A 39 -16.49 -8.02 -13.47
CA GLU A 39 -15.63 -7.56 -14.55
C GLU A 39 -14.26 -7.11 -14.05
N THR A 40 -14.21 -6.16 -13.09
CA THR A 40 -12.94 -5.71 -12.51
C THR A 40 -12.19 -6.87 -11.85
N THR A 41 -12.89 -7.77 -11.16
CA THR A 41 -12.26 -8.96 -10.56
C THR A 41 -11.65 -9.86 -11.63
N GLN A 42 -12.33 -10.10 -12.76
CA GLN A 42 -11.80 -10.91 -13.85
C GLN A 42 -10.58 -10.27 -14.51
N HIS A 43 -10.62 -8.96 -14.77
CA HIS A 43 -9.49 -8.20 -15.31
C HIS A 43 -8.29 -8.22 -14.35
N PHE A 44 -8.52 -7.99 -13.06
CA PHE A 44 -7.48 -8.08 -12.04
C PHE A 44 -6.86 -9.48 -11.94
N GLN A 45 -7.67 -10.54 -11.97
CA GLN A 45 -7.17 -11.91 -11.97
C GLN A 45 -6.32 -12.23 -13.20
N ALA A 46 -6.76 -11.79 -14.40
CA ALA A 46 -5.99 -11.94 -15.63
C ALA A 46 -4.67 -11.14 -15.59
N TRP A 47 -4.72 -9.94 -15.02
CA TRP A 47 -3.55 -9.10 -14.80
C TRP A 47 -2.57 -9.74 -13.82
N CYS A 48 -3.04 -10.29 -12.70
CA CYS A 48 -2.21 -11.01 -11.74
C CYS A 48 -1.51 -12.21 -12.38
N LYS A 49 -2.22 -12.97 -13.22
CA LYS A 49 -1.64 -14.08 -13.96
C LYS A 49 -0.53 -13.61 -14.91
N SER A 50 -0.80 -12.56 -15.68
CA SER A 50 0.15 -12.00 -16.64
C SER A 50 1.37 -11.34 -15.98
N ASN A 51 1.23 -10.94 -14.71
CA ASN A 51 2.26 -10.29 -13.91
C ASN A 51 2.86 -11.19 -12.82
N GLU A 52 2.60 -12.49 -12.91
CA GLU A 52 3.11 -13.53 -12.01
C GLU A 52 2.87 -13.27 -10.51
N VAL A 53 1.78 -12.58 -10.18
CA VAL A 53 1.27 -12.51 -8.81
C VAL A 53 0.61 -13.85 -8.51
N ARG A 54 1.08 -14.58 -7.49
CA ARG A 54 0.72 -15.98 -7.24
C ARG A 54 0.29 -16.18 -5.80
N ALA A 55 -0.77 -16.96 -5.61
CA ALA A 55 -1.31 -17.29 -4.28
C ALA A 55 -1.45 -18.80 -4.03
N TYR A 56 -0.97 -19.64 -4.95
CA TYR A 56 -0.73 -21.09 -4.76
C TYR A 56 -1.93 -21.91 -4.23
N GLY A 57 -3.16 -21.42 -4.39
CA GLY A 57 -4.36 -22.02 -3.80
C GLY A 57 -4.34 -22.04 -2.27
N ASN A 58 -3.54 -21.16 -1.65
CA ASN A 58 -3.33 -21.07 -0.21
C ASN A 58 -4.36 -20.18 0.48
N ILE A 59 -5.12 -19.37 -0.28
CA ILE A 59 -5.96 -18.31 0.26
C ILE A 59 -7.36 -18.29 -0.35
N LYS A 60 -8.30 -17.69 0.39
CA LYS A 60 -9.62 -17.27 -0.11
C LYS A 60 -9.85 -15.80 0.25
N MET A 61 -10.42 -15.06 -0.69
CA MET A 61 -10.90 -13.69 -0.44
C MET A 61 -12.25 -13.77 0.29
N CYS A 62 -12.46 -12.94 1.30
CA CYS A 62 -13.72 -12.87 2.04
C CYS A 62 -13.92 -11.49 2.69
N GLY A 63 -15.12 -11.24 3.19
CA GLY A 63 -15.40 -10.14 4.10
C GLY A 63 -15.58 -10.63 5.54
N THR A 64 -15.40 -9.75 6.51
CA THR A 64 -15.77 -9.97 7.91
C THR A 64 -16.58 -8.78 8.44
N MET A 65 -17.05 -8.87 9.69
CA MET A 65 -17.66 -7.72 10.36
C MET A 65 -16.72 -6.52 10.55
N HIS A 66 -15.40 -6.74 10.45
CA HIS A 66 -14.38 -5.70 10.66
C HIS A 66 -13.66 -5.28 9.38
N TYR A 67 -13.77 -6.06 8.31
CA TYR A 67 -12.95 -5.90 7.11
C TYR A 67 -13.82 -6.15 5.88
N ALA A 68 -14.01 -5.13 5.05
CA ALA A 68 -14.77 -5.25 3.79
C ALA A 68 -14.15 -6.28 2.83
N ARG A 69 -12.81 -6.35 2.81
CA ARG A 69 -12.02 -7.29 2.00
C ARG A 69 -10.84 -7.78 2.82
N CYS A 70 -10.74 -9.09 2.99
CA CYS A 70 -9.64 -9.74 3.70
C CYS A 70 -9.31 -11.12 3.12
N LEU A 71 -8.15 -11.66 3.50
CA LEU A 71 -7.71 -12.99 3.10
C LEU A 71 -7.77 -13.98 4.27
N ARG A 72 -8.17 -15.21 3.98
CA ARG A 72 -8.09 -16.35 4.90
C ARG A 72 -7.31 -17.50 4.31
N ALA A 73 -6.67 -18.29 5.16
CA ALA A 73 -6.03 -19.54 4.76
C ALA A 73 -7.08 -20.51 4.17
N ALA A 74 -6.81 -21.05 2.99
CA ALA A 74 -7.66 -22.05 2.34
C ALA A 74 -7.34 -23.48 2.78
N LYS A 75 -6.11 -23.69 3.24
CA LYS A 75 -5.53 -24.96 3.69
C LYS A 75 -4.51 -24.69 4.81
N PRO A 76 -4.00 -25.71 5.51
CA PRO A 76 -2.97 -25.50 6.52
C PRO A 76 -1.72 -24.86 5.91
N LEU A 77 -1.18 -23.85 6.60
CA LEU A 77 0.05 -23.16 6.24
C LEU A 77 1.07 -23.35 7.36
N TYR A 78 2.32 -23.59 6.99
CA TYR A 78 3.40 -23.86 7.94
C TYR A 78 4.31 -22.64 8.13
N PRO A 79 4.97 -22.50 9.29
CA PRO A 79 5.93 -21.44 9.52
C PRO A 79 6.97 -21.36 8.39
N GLY A 80 7.23 -20.14 7.91
CA GLY A 80 8.16 -19.86 6.83
C GLY A 80 7.63 -20.12 5.42
N GLN A 81 6.48 -20.79 5.26
CA GLN A 81 5.87 -21.05 3.95
C GLN A 81 5.36 -19.75 3.31
N ALA A 82 5.67 -19.54 2.03
CA ALA A 82 5.08 -18.45 1.26
C ALA A 82 3.60 -18.72 0.97
N ILE A 83 2.79 -17.69 1.24
CA ILE A 83 1.36 -17.64 1.01
C ILE A 83 1.07 -16.98 -0.33
N ILE A 84 1.70 -15.82 -0.57
CA ILE A 84 1.60 -15.03 -1.79
C ILE A 84 3.01 -14.63 -2.20
N THR A 85 3.29 -14.64 -3.50
CA THR A 85 4.49 -14.03 -4.05
C THR A 85 4.13 -13.04 -5.15
N VAL A 86 4.82 -11.91 -5.18
CA VAL A 86 4.59 -10.83 -6.13
C VAL A 86 5.93 -10.30 -6.64
N PRO A 87 6.19 -10.31 -7.97
CA PRO A 87 7.37 -9.65 -8.52
C PRO A 87 7.39 -8.19 -8.12
N ALA A 88 8.56 -7.65 -7.77
CA ALA A 88 8.66 -6.25 -7.38
C ALA A 88 8.19 -5.30 -8.50
N ALA A 89 8.45 -5.65 -9.77
CA ALA A 89 7.93 -4.90 -10.92
C ALA A 89 6.39 -4.82 -11.01
N SER A 90 5.67 -5.67 -10.27
CA SER A 90 4.21 -5.71 -10.22
C SER A 90 3.64 -4.93 -9.03
N CYS A 91 4.48 -4.34 -8.16
CA CYS A 91 4.03 -3.52 -7.04
C CYS A 91 3.91 -2.04 -7.45
N PHE A 92 3.10 -1.29 -6.71
CA PHE A 92 2.88 0.14 -6.97
C PHE A 92 3.28 0.98 -5.76
N ASN A 93 4.10 2.01 -5.98
CA ASN A 93 4.51 2.97 -4.96
C ASN A 93 4.82 4.31 -5.62
N TYR A 94 5.15 5.32 -4.82
CA TYR A 94 5.39 6.66 -5.36
C TYR A 94 6.59 6.72 -6.32
N LEU A 95 7.58 5.82 -6.23
CA LEU A 95 8.71 5.77 -7.17
C LEU A 95 8.27 5.24 -8.54
N VAL A 96 7.31 4.30 -8.56
CA VAL A 96 6.65 3.83 -9.79
C VAL A 96 5.82 4.94 -10.40
N ALA A 97 4.96 5.59 -9.60
CA ALA A 97 4.15 6.73 -10.06
C ALA A 97 5.03 7.85 -10.60
N ALA A 98 6.13 8.19 -9.91
CA ALA A 98 7.10 9.17 -10.36
C ALA A 98 7.64 8.87 -11.76
N ARG A 99 8.05 7.62 -11.98
CA ARG A 99 8.61 7.19 -13.26
C ARG A 99 7.58 7.31 -14.37
N GLU A 100 6.35 6.85 -14.14
CA GLU A 100 5.27 7.02 -15.12
C GLU A 100 5.02 8.51 -15.41
N MET A 101 4.97 9.38 -14.39
CA MET A 101 4.79 10.83 -14.56
C MET A 101 5.89 11.48 -15.41
N PHE A 102 7.14 11.04 -15.24
CA PHE A 102 8.28 11.53 -16.03
C PHE A 102 8.28 10.99 -17.46
N ASP A 103 7.91 9.73 -17.65
CA ASP A 103 7.87 9.07 -18.96
C ASP A 103 6.62 9.45 -19.77
N THR A 104 5.61 10.04 -19.14
CA THR A 104 4.39 10.50 -19.79
C THR A 104 4.65 11.79 -20.58
N PRO A 105 4.24 11.87 -21.87
CA PRO A 105 4.43 13.07 -22.70
C PRO A 105 3.69 14.32 -22.17
N SER A 106 2.63 14.10 -21.39
CA SER A 106 1.90 15.14 -20.68
C SER A 106 2.50 15.32 -19.28
N HIS A 107 3.25 16.40 -19.08
CA HIS A 107 3.72 16.83 -17.76
C HIS A 107 2.68 17.71 -17.02
N ALA A 108 1.40 17.63 -17.40
CA ALA A 108 0.36 18.54 -16.97
C ALA A 108 -0.15 18.29 -15.53
N PHE A 109 0.40 17.30 -14.82
CA PHE A 109 -0.05 17.02 -13.46
C PHE A 109 0.24 18.22 -12.54
N PRO A 110 -0.79 18.79 -11.86
CA PRO A 110 -0.71 20.13 -11.29
C PRO A 110 0.10 20.21 -10.00
N LEU A 111 0.52 19.07 -9.43
CA LEU A 111 1.37 19.04 -8.23
C LEU A 111 2.85 19.00 -8.60
N PRO A 112 3.62 20.06 -8.33
CA PRO A 112 5.06 20.04 -8.51
C PRO A 112 5.67 19.09 -7.48
N MET A 113 6.11 17.93 -7.95
CA MET A 113 6.77 16.96 -7.10
C MET A 113 8.18 17.45 -6.74
N ASP A 114 8.39 17.82 -5.48
CA ASP A 114 9.72 18.08 -4.93
C ASP A 114 10.41 16.74 -4.63
N TRP A 115 11.05 16.17 -5.65
CA TRP A 115 11.78 14.89 -5.56
C TRP A 115 12.99 14.92 -4.61
N MET A 116 13.44 16.12 -4.23
CA MET A 116 14.48 16.31 -3.21
C MET A 116 13.92 16.13 -1.80
N ASN A 117 12.67 16.57 -1.59
CA ASN A 117 11.95 16.48 -0.33
C ASN A 117 10.62 15.75 -0.57
N TYR A 118 10.67 14.49 -1.02
CA TYR A 118 9.47 13.74 -1.39
C TYR A 118 8.46 13.62 -0.21
N ASN A 119 8.94 13.70 1.02
CA ASN A 119 8.16 13.77 2.25
C ASN A 119 7.82 15.20 2.72
N LYS A 120 7.95 16.21 1.85
CA LYS A 120 7.53 17.58 2.17
C LYS A 120 6.02 17.59 2.39
N ARG A 121 5.62 18.03 3.58
CA ARG A 121 4.21 18.27 3.92
C ARG A 121 3.66 19.40 3.06
N ILE A 122 2.42 19.23 2.63
CA ILE A 122 1.72 20.23 1.84
C ILE A 122 1.30 21.35 2.79
N GLU A 123 1.69 22.58 2.49
CA GLU A 123 1.49 23.73 3.40
C GLU A 123 0.01 23.94 3.74
N PHE A 124 -0.87 23.73 2.76
CA PHE A 124 -2.33 23.85 2.88
C PHE A 124 -3.06 22.53 3.21
N LEU A 125 -2.34 21.41 3.32
CA LEU A 125 -2.83 20.11 3.80
C LEU A 125 -1.77 19.44 4.69
N PRO A 126 -1.52 19.95 5.90
CA PRO A 126 -0.38 19.53 6.72
C PRO A 126 -0.39 18.06 7.14
N SER A 127 -1.54 17.38 7.10
CA SER A 127 -1.60 15.93 7.33
C SER A 127 -1.00 15.09 6.21
N MET A 128 -0.72 15.68 5.04
CA MET A 128 -0.35 14.96 3.82
C MET A 128 1.02 15.39 3.31
N CYS A 129 1.80 14.43 2.83
CA CYS A 129 3.00 14.70 2.05
C CYS A 129 2.65 14.87 0.57
N THR A 130 3.48 15.62 -0.14
CA THR A 130 3.34 15.87 -1.59
C THR A 130 3.29 14.55 -2.37
N HIS A 131 4.16 13.59 -2.05
CA HIS A 131 4.15 12.30 -2.73
C HIS A 131 2.89 11.46 -2.49
N GLU A 132 2.25 11.56 -1.33
CA GLU A 132 1.04 10.78 -1.02
C GLU A 132 -0.12 11.27 -1.88
N LEU A 133 -0.32 12.59 -1.89
CA LEU A 133 -1.37 13.21 -2.69
C LEU A 133 -1.12 13.00 -4.19
N ALA A 134 0.12 13.16 -4.65
CA ALA A 134 0.45 12.92 -6.05
C ALA A 134 0.27 11.46 -6.45
N THR A 135 0.69 10.51 -5.61
CA THR A 135 0.50 9.07 -5.88
C THR A 135 -0.99 8.73 -5.96
N ALA A 136 -1.81 9.23 -5.03
CA ALA A 136 -3.25 9.00 -5.05
C ALA A 136 -3.92 9.66 -6.27
N GLY A 137 -3.59 10.91 -6.60
CA GLY A 137 -4.09 11.56 -7.80
C GLY A 137 -3.68 10.83 -9.08
N TRP A 138 -2.44 10.32 -9.13
CA TRP A 138 -1.97 9.49 -10.24
C TRP A 138 -2.72 8.16 -10.36
N MET A 139 -3.07 7.52 -9.24
CA MET A 139 -3.95 6.35 -9.25
C MET A 139 -5.32 6.68 -9.88
N VAL A 140 -5.91 7.82 -9.55
CA VAL A 140 -7.18 8.23 -10.18
C VAL A 140 -6.99 8.41 -11.68
N ARG A 141 -5.95 9.14 -12.10
CA ARG A 141 -5.63 9.31 -13.53
C ARG A 141 -5.43 7.98 -14.27
N ILE A 142 -4.74 7.01 -13.67
CA ILE A 142 -4.60 5.65 -14.22
C ILE A 142 -5.97 5.00 -14.41
N ALA A 143 -6.83 5.06 -13.40
CA ALA A 143 -8.18 4.48 -13.45
C ALA A 143 -9.08 5.15 -14.51
N SER A 144 -8.83 6.42 -14.81
CA SER A 144 -9.64 7.19 -15.75
C SER A 144 -9.16 7.07 -17.20
N LEU A 145 -7.85 7.11 -17.42
CA LEU A 145 -7.26 7.08 -18.77
C LEU A 145 -6.89 5.68 -19.25
N GLN A 146 -6.75 4.72 -18.33
CA GLN A 146 -6.49 3.30 -18.63
C GLN A 146 -5.21 3.05 -19.46
N GLU A 147 -4.28 4.00 -19.48
CA GLU A 147 -3.06 3.93 -20.29
C GLU A 147 -1.90 3.23 -19.58
N SER A 148 -1.94 3.16 -18.24
CA SER A 148 -0.90 2.48 -17.46
C SER A 148 -1.14 0.96 -17.46
N PRO A 149 -0.07 0.14 -17.51
CA PRO A 149 -0.20 -1.31 -17.31
C PRO A 149 -0.77 -1.67 -15.93
N PHE A 150 -0.77 -0.75 -14.96
CA PHE A 150 -1.37 -0.98 -13.63
C PHE A 150 -2.89 -0.78 -13.59
N ALA A 151 -3.55 -0.32 -14.66
CA ALA A 151 -4.96 0.03 -14.63
C ALA A 151 -5.88 -1.06 -14.05
N PRO A 152 -5.77 -2.36 -14.43
CA PRO A 152 -6.61 -3.41 -13.83
C PRO A 152 -6.38 -3.60 -12.32
N TYR A 153 -5.18 -3.31 -11.83
CA TYR A 153 -4.87 -3.37 -10.40
C TYR A 153 -5.44 -2.16 -9.66
N ILE A 154 -5.27 -0.96 -10.22
CA ILE A 154 -5.76 0.27 -9.60
C ILE A 154 -7.30 0.28 -9.55
N ASP A 155 -7.98 -0.11 -10.61
CA ASP A 155 -9.44 -0.22 -10.62
C ASP A 155 -9.93 -1.16 -9.51
N TYR A 156 -9.26 -2.32 -9.37
CA TYR A 156 -9.56 -3.28 -8.31
C TYR A 156 -9.31 -2.74 -6.89
N LEU A 157 -8.31 -1.88 -6.70
CA LEU A 157 -8.08 -1.21 -5.42
C LEU A 157 -9.18 -0.19 -5.11
N LEU A 158 -9.65 0.54 -6.12
CA LEU A 158 -10.67 1.58 -6.00
C LEU A 158 -12.09 1.04 -5.73
N GLU A 159 -12.33 -0.27 -5.93
CA GLU A 159 -13.59 -0.90 -5.52
C GLU A 159 -13.76 -1.09 -4.02
N ASP A 160 -12.68 -0.96 -3.25
CA ASP A 160 -12.66 -1.17 -1.81
C ASP A 160 -12.55 0.18 -1.10
N SER A 161 -13.63 0.61 -0.43
CA SER A 161 -13.72 1.92 0.20
C SER A 161 -13.27 1.97 1.67
N ARG A 162 -12.65 0.89 2.19
CA ARG A 162 -12.13 0.87 3.57
C ARG A 162 -11.24 2.08 3.84
N GLY A 163 -11.53 2.79 4.94
CA GLY A 163 -10.79 3.97 5.40
C GLY A 163 -11.14 5.28 4.68
N LYS A 164 -11.91 5.25 3.58
CA LYS A 164 -12.25 6.45 2.77
C LYS A 164 -12.88 7.55 3.62
N GLU A 165 -13.88 7.22 4.43
CA GLU A 165 -14.59 8.20 5.27
C GLU A 165 -13.66 8.85 6.30
N GLY A 166 -12.72 8.09 6.88
CA GLY A 166 -11.74 8.62 7.82
C GLY A 166 -10.82 9.65 7.16
N VAL A 167 -10.30 9.33 5.97
CA VAL A 167 -9.46 10.22 5.18
C VAL A 167 -10.22 11.47 4.73
N SER A 168 -11.42 11.30 4.16
CA SER A 168 -12.25 12.41 3.69
C SER A 168 -12.58 13.41 4.81
N ASN A 169 -12.96 12.91 5.98
CA ASN A 169 -13.23 13.74 7.16
C ASN A 169 -11.96 14.46 7.66
N GLY A 170 -10.80 13.81 7.60
CA GLY A 170 -9.52 14.43 7.94
C GLY A 170 -9.17 15.59 7.02
N VAL A 171 -9.26 15.38 5.70
CA VAL A 171 -9.00 16.41 4.68
C VAL A 171 -9.97 17.57 4.81
N SER A 172 -11.26 17.29 5.02
CA SER A 172 -12.29 18.32 5.10
C SER A 172 -12.03 19.30 6.25
N ARG A 173 -11.51 18.82 7.40
CA ARG A 173 -11.16 19.67 8.55
C ARG A 173 -9.97 20.58 8.27
N GLU A 174 -8.98 20.13 7.49
CA GLU A 174 -7.83 20.96 7.12
C GLU A 174 -8.19 21.96 6.02
N ARG A 175 -9.04 21.55 5.07
CA ARG A 175 -9.55 22.38 3.99
C ARG A 175 -10.28 23.64 4.48
N GLU A 176 -10.88 23.64 5.66
CA GLU A 176 -11.52 24.83 6.23
C GLU A 176 -10.56 26.03 6.40
N GLN A 177 -9.24 25.81 6.47
CA GLN A 177 -8.23 26.85 6.67
C GLN A 177 -7.74 27.49 5.37
N ASP A 178 -7.61 26.70 4.27
CA ASP A 178 -7.07 27.12 2.97
C ASP A 178 -7.91 26.58 1.78
N SER A 179 -9.24 26.69 1.87
CA SER A 179 -10.18 26.01 0.96
C SER A 179 -9.98 26.30 -0.52
N GLY A 180 -9.71 27.56 -0.89
CA GLY A 180 -9.60 27.96 -2.29
C GLY A 180 -8.40 27.34 -3.03
N LEU A 181 -7.28 27.12 -2.35
CA LEU A 181 -6.08 26.54 -2.97
C LEU A 181 -6.22 25.02 -3.12
N VAL A 182 -6.76 24.36 -2.11
CA VAL A 182 -7.09 22.92 -2.15
C VAL A 182 -8.04 22.64 -3.32
N ASP A 183 -9.10 23.45 -3.45
CA ASP A 183 -10.12 23.29 -4.48
C ASP A 183 -9.56 23.48 -5.88
N HIS A 184 -8.65 24.45 -6.05
CA HIS A 184 -7.96 24.65 -7.31
C HIS A 184 -7.14 23.41 -7.69
N TYR A 185 -6.27 22.91 -6.82
CA TYR A 185 -5.45 21.73 -7.11
C TYR A 185 -6.28 20.48 -7.38
N PHE A 186 -7.33 20.23 -6.60
CA PHE A 186 -8.22 19.09 -6.81
C PHE A 186 -8.98 19.21 -8.14
N SER A 187 -9.40 20.42 -8.52
CA SER A 187 -10.06 20.66 -9.81
C SER A 187 -9.10 20.41 -10.98
N GLU A 188 -7.86 20.91 -10.92
CA GLU A 188 -6.86 20.67 -11.96
C GLU A 188 -6.51 19.18 -12.07
N MET A 189 -6.40 18.46 -10.94
CA MET A 189 -6.15 17.02 -10.96
C MET A 189 -7.35 16.24 -11.55
N ALA A 190 -8.58 16.66 -11.25
CA ALA A 190 -9.78 16.06 -11.84
C ALA A 190 -9.82 16.25 -13.36
N VAL A 191 -9.44 17.45 -13.84
CA VAL A 191 -9.34 17.75 -15.27
C VAL A 191 -8.27 16.88 -15.95
N ASP A 192 -7.07 16.77 -15.37
CA ASP A 192 -6.01 15.91 -15.93
C ASP A 192 -6.41 14.42 -15.91
N ALA A 193 -7.10 13.97 -14.86
CA ALA A 193 -7.67 12.64 -14.79
C ALA A 193 -8.88 12.44 -15.73
N CYS A 194 -9.41 13.47 -16.38
CA CYS A 194 -10.63 13.38 -17.19
C CYS A 194 -11.85 12.85 -16.40
N GLU A 195 -12.00 13.28 -15.15
CA GLU A 195 -13.09 12.88 -14.26
C GLU A 195 -13.97 14.08 -13.87
N GLU A 196 -15.25 13.80 -13.61
CA GLU A 196 -16.09 14.77 -12.91
C GLU A 196 -15.54 15.00 -11.50
N PRO A 197 -15.52 16.24 -10.97
CA PRO A 197 -14.92 16.54 -9.68
C PRO A 197 -15.41 15.66 -8.53
N GLU A 198 -16.69 15.32 -8.50
CA GLU A 198 -17.29 14.47 -7.47
C GLU A 198 -16.77 13.02 -7.55
N VAL A 199 -16.64 12.48 -8.76
CA VAL A 199 -16.11 11.14 -9.01
C VAL A 199 -14.62 11.09 -8.69
N PHE A 200 -13.88 12.13 -9.11
CA PHE A 200 -12.47 12.31 -8.79
C PHE A 200 -12.24 12.30 -7.28
N LEU A 201 -12.99 13.10 -6.52
CA LEU A 201 -12.84 13.19 -5.06
C LEU A 201 -13.16 11.86 -4.38
N GLU A 202 -14.20 11.14 -4.82
CA GLU A 202 -14.50 9.81 -4.30
C GLU A 202 -13.32 8.86 -4.53
N ARG A 203 -12.80 8.76 -5.76
CA ARG A 203 -11.68 7.89 -6.11
C ARG A 203 -10.39 8.31 -5.42
N LEU A 204 -10.14 9.61 -5.28
CA LEU A 204 -8.96 10.17 -4.60
C LEU A 204 -8.94 9.74 -3.13
N PHE A 205 -10.05 9.88 -2.41
CA PHE A 205 -10.11 9.49 -1.00
C PHE A 205 -10.01 7.97 -0.82
N ILE A 206 -10.52 7.17 -1.78
CA ILE A 206 -10.32 5.72 -1.77
C ILE A 206 -8.84 5.38 -2.01
N ALA A 207 -8.19 6.02 -2.98
CA ALA A 207 -6.77 5.83 -3.27
C ALA A 207 -5.90 6.18 -2.06
N MET A 208 -6.16 7.33 -1.42
CA MET A 208 -5.48 7.73 -0.19
C MET A 208 -5.68 6.72 0.94
N ALA A 209 -6.91 6.22 1.12
CA ALA A 209 -7.18 5.19 2.12
C ALA A 209 -6.45 3.88 1.81
N ALA A 210 -6.33 3.49 0.54
CA ALA A 210 -5.50 2.35 0.15
C ALA A 210 -4.02 2.58 0.50
N LEU A 211 -3.47 3.77 0.21
CA LEU A 211 -2.10 4.12 0.59
C LEU A 211 -1.88 4.07 2.11
N TYR A 212 -2.88 4.45 2.91
CA TYR A 212 -2.74 4.55 4.37
C TYR A 212 -2.93 3.20 5.08
N HIS A 213 -3.84 2.36 4.58
CA HIS A 213 -4.27 1.14 5.28
C HIS A 213 -3.82 -0.16 4.62
N ARG A 214 -3.17 -0.10 3.44
CA ARG A 214 -2.86 -1.31 2.67
C ARG A 214 -1.41 -1.39 2.20
N THR A 215 -0.65 -0.30 2.33
CA THR A 215 0.76 -0.31 2.00
C THR A 215 1.59 -1.04 3.05
N GLN A 216 2.72 -1.61 2.61
CA GLN A 216 3.77 -2.13 3.48
C GLN A 216 5.08 -1.42 3.16
N PRO A 217 5.95 -1.15 4.15
CA PRO A 217 7.29 -0.66 3.87
C PRO A 217 8.10 -1.71 3.12
N ILE A 218 9.10 -1.28 2.36
CA ILE A 218 9.99 -2.18 1.63
C ILE A 218 11.44 -1.97 2.04
N GLU A 219 12.23 -3.02 1.89
CA GLU A 219 13.64 -3.07 2.22
C GLU A 219 14.45 -2.12 1.34
N THR A 220 15.53 -1.58 1.89
CA THR A 220 16.51 -0.75 1.19
C THR A 220 16.98 -1.40 -0.11
N ALA A 221 17.20 -2.72 -0.11
CA ALA A 221 17.60 -3.48 -1.30
C ALA A 221 16.56 -3.38 -2.43
N ALA A 222 15.25 -3.41 -2.11
CA ALA A 222 14.19 -3.24 -3.10
C ALA A 222 14.13 -1.77 -3.59
N ILE A 223 14.29 -0.80 -2.68
CA ILE A 223 14.28 0.63 -3.02
C ILE A 223 15.38 0.95 -4.04
N VAL A 224 16.59 0.42 -3.87
CA VAL A 224 17.71 0.59 -4.82
C VAL A 224 17.30 0.20 -6.26
N HIS A 225 16.53 -0.87 -6.43
CA HIS A 225 16.06 -1.28 -7.75
C HIS A 225 15.04 -0.30 -8.35
N TYR A 226 14.10 0.24 -7.56
CA TYR A 226 13.18 1.28 -8.03
C TYR A 226 13.87 2.61 -8.36
N MET A 227 15.02 2.90 -7.75
CA MET A 227 15.80 4.09 -8.05
C MET A 227 16.74 3.93 -9.25
N THR A 228 17.02 2.70 -9.68
CA THR A 228 17.98 2.45 -10.75
C THR A 228 17.49 3.09 -12.06
N GLY A 229 18.33 3.93 -12.68
CA GLY A 229 18.01 4.66 -13.91
C GLY A 229 17.31 6.00 -13.70
N ALA A 230 16.95 6.36 -12.46
CA ALA A 230 16.33 7.65 -12.14
C ALA A 230 17.39 8.67 -11.70
N ASN A 231 17.72 9.63 -12.57
CA ASN A 231 18.65 10.74 -12.25
C ASN A 231 18.03 11.83 -11.36
N PHE A 232 16.75 11.70 -10.99
CA PHE A 232 15.99 12.75 -10.32
C PHE A 232 15.89 12.59 -8.81
N PHE A 233 16.20 11.41 -8.25
CA PHE A 233 16.25 11.23 -6.79
C PHE A 233 17.65 11.56 -6.25
N LYS A 234 17.74 12.49 -5.29
CA LYS A 234 19.00 12.75 -4.56
C LYS A 234 19.06 12.15 -3.16
N ALA A 235 17.93 11.69 -2.62
CA ALA A 235 17.89 10.92 -1.38
C ALA A 235 18.55 9.55 -1.57
N LYS A 236 19.25 9.03 -0.56
CA LYS A 236 19.80 7.67 -0.61
C LYS A 236 18.71 6.66 -0.26
N ALA A 237 18.73 5.48 -0.88
CA ALA A 237 17.75 4.42 -0.63
C ALA A 237 17.57 4.09 0.87
N ALA A 238 18.66 4.09 1.65
CA ALA A 238 18.64 3.80 3.09
C ALA A 238 17.97 4.90 3.94
N GLU A 239 17.75 6.08 3.35
CA GLU A 239 17.12 7.24 3.98
C GLU A 239 15.66 7.40 3.50
N MET A 240 15.13 6.43 2.74
CA MET A 240 13.80 6.51 2.14
C MET A 240 12.81 5.58 2.81
N PHE A 241 11.67 6.14 3.21
CA PHE A 241 10.47 5.37 3.55
C PHE A 241 9.60 5.23 2.29
N VAL A 242 9.40 4.00 1.81
CA VAL A 242 8.67 3.72 0.56
C VAL A 242 7.48 2.80 0.84
N PRO A 243 6.32 3.35 1.24
CA PRO A 243 5.11 2.56 1.39
C PRO A 243 4.67 2.01 0.03
N THR A 244 4.48 0.69 -0.06
CA THR A 244 4.24 -0.01 -1.31
C THR A 244 2.94 -0.80 -1.27
N LEU A 245 2.10 -0.58 -2.28
CA LEU A 245 0.91 -1.39 -2.56
C LEU A 245 1.36 -2.65 -3.31
N MET A 246 1.04 -3.80 -2.73
CA MET A 246 1.46 -5.11 -3.23
C MET A 246 0.22 -5.92 -3.60
N PRO A 247 -0.02 -6.20 -4.90
CA PRO A 247 -1.21 -6.93 -5.34
C PRO A 247 -1.49 -8.20 -4.53
N LEU A 248 -2.74 -8.38 -4.12
CA LEU A 248 -3.25 -9.40 -3.19
C LEU A 248 -2.78 -9.26 -1.74
N ILE A 249 -1.51 -8.92 -1.50
CA ILE A 249 -1.01 -8.67 -0.14
C ILE A 249 -1.72 -7.46 0.47
N ASP A 250 -2.11 -6.47 -0.34
CA ASP A 250 -2.92 -5.31 0.07
C ASP A 250 -4.33 -5.67 0.60
N ALA A 251 -4.77 -6.91 0.36
CA ALA A 251 -6.02 -7.43 0.91
C ALA A 251 -5.81 -8.13 2.26
N VAL A 252 -4.58 -8.30 2.74
CA VAL A 252 -4.33 -8.81 4.09
C VAL A 252 -4.66 -7.71 5.11
N ALA A 253 -5.40 -8.05 6.15
CA ALA A 253 -5.78 -7.08 7.18
C ALA A 253 -4.55 -6.59 7.96
N GLN A 254 -4.51 -5.33 8.34
CA GLN A 254 -3.41 -4.78 9.13
C GLN A 254 -3.76 -4.74 10.62
N LYS A 255 -2.79 -5.01 11.50
CA LYS A 255 -2.95 -4.91 12.96
C LYS A 255 -1.79 -4.18 13.64
N GLU A 256 -2.12 -3.27 14.57
CA GLU A 256 -1.14 -2.47 15.33
C GLU A 256 -0.47 -3.25 16.49
N ASP A 257 -1.17 -4.21 17.09
CA ASP A 257 -0.85 -4.83 18.39
C ASP A 257 0.20 -5.96 18.32
N MET A 258 1.03 -5.98 17.27
CA MET A 258 2.00 -7.06 17.01
C MET A 258 1.39 -8.46 16.88
N SER A 259 0.06 -8.63 16.90
CA SER A 259 -0.62 -9.93 16.71
C SER A 259 -0.80 -10.33 15.24
N HIS A 260 0.04 -9.79 14.37
CA HIS A 260 0.21 -10.26 13.00
C HIS A 260 0.75 -11.68 12.97
N ASN A 261 0.26 -12.48 12.02
CA ASN A 261 0.62 -13.88 11.84
C ASN A 261 1.29 -14.13 10.48
N THR A 262 1.50 -13.06 9.70
CA THR A 262 2.20 -13.08 8.43
C THR A 262 3.18 -11.93 8.33
N VAL A 263 4.26 -12.14 7.57
CA VAL A 263 5.32 -11.15 7.31
C VAL A 263 5.57 -11.05 5.81
N VAL A 264 5.78 -9.83 5.32
CA VAL A 264 6.24 -9.60 3.95
C VAL A 264 7.76 -9.57 3.97
N GLU A 265 8.43 -10.18 2.99
CA GLU A 265 9.89 -10.17 2.85
C GLU A 265 10.30 -10.04 1.38
N TYR A 266 11.38 -9.32 1.13
CA TYR A 266 11.97 -9.15 -0.20
C TYR A 266 13.06 -10.17 -0.51
N PHE A 267 12.95 -10.80 -1.67
CA PHE A 267 13.89 -11.78 -2.21
C PHE A 267 14.56 -11.21 -3.47
N PRO A 268 15.82 -10.73 -3.37
CA PRO A 268 16.53 -10.19 -4.52
C PRO A 268 16.87 -11.30 -5.51
N TYR A 269 16.72 -11.03 -6.80
CA TYR A 269 17.09 -11.98 -7.85
C TYR A 269 18.61 -11.97 -8.07
N LYS A 270 19.25 -13.10 -7.78
CA LYS A 270 20.70 -13.32 -7.93
C LYS A 270 21.05 -14.39 -8.97
N GLY A 271 20.09 -14.75 -9.82
CA GLY A 271 20.22 -15.79 -10.84
C GLY A 271 19.38 -17.04 -10.56
N PRO A 272 19.37 -18.00 -11.51
CA PRO A 272 18.47 -19.16 -11.48
C PRO A 272 18.68 -20.08 -10.28
N GLU A 273 19.93 -20.30 -9.86
CA GLU A 273 20.25 -21.19 -8.73
C GLU A 273 19.78 -20.59 -7.40
N ALA A 274 20.01 -19.28 -7.22
CA ALA A 274 19.52 -18.55 -6.06
C ALA A 274 17.98 -18.55 -6.00
N LEU A 275 17.31 -18.37 -7.15
CA LEU A 275 15.85 -18.43 -7.25
C LEU A 275 15.32 -19.80 -6.81
N ARG A 276 15.93 -20.90 -7.25
CA ARG A 276 15.58 -22.25 -6.80
C ARG A 276 15.78 -22.43 -5.30
N ALA A 277 16.86 -21.90 -4.74
CA ALA A 277 17.11 -21.95 -3.30
C ALA A 277 16.05 -21.17 -2.52
N GLN A 278 15.69 -19.97 -2.98
CA GLN A 278 14.62 -19.15 -2.39
C GLN A 278 13.27 -19.85 -2.44
N TYR A 279 12.93 -20.52 -3.54
CA TYR A 279 11.68 -21.29 -3.63
C TYR A 279 11.64 -22.47 -2.63
N ARG A 280 12.78 -23.14 -2.42
CA ARG A 280 12.89 -24.20 -1.40
C ARG A 280 12.76 -23.63 0.02
N GLU A 281 13.42 -22.50 0.31
CA GLU A 281 13.30 -21.78 1.59
C GLU A 281 11.83 -21.40 1.87
N LEU A 282 11.13 -20.92 0.85
CA LEU A 282 9.73 -20.52 0.92
C LEU A 282 8.75 -21.69 0.90
N GLN A 283 9.24 -22.94 0.85
CA GLN A 283 8.43 -24.15 0.77
C GLN A 283 7.41 -24.11 -0.39
N LEU A 284 7.78 -23.45 -1.49
CA LEU A 284 6.93 -23.31 -2.66
C LEU A 284 7.02 -24.57 -3.52
N PRO A 285 5.88 -25.13 -3.98
CA PRO A 285 5.92 -26.14 -5.02
C PRO A 285 6.42 -25.50 -6.31
N PHE A 286 7.45 -26.06 -6.92
CA PHE A 286 7.84 -25.68 -8.27
C PHE A 286 8.29 -26.85 -9.13
N TYR A 287 8.09 -26.70 -10.45
CA TYR A 287 8.55 -27.64 -11.46
C TYR A 287 9.48 -26.90 -12.45
N GLU A 288 10.50 -27.62 -12.94
CA GLU A 288 11.26 -27.18 -14.12
C GLU A 288 10.37 -27.39 -15.36
N ASP A 289 10.57 -26.56 -16.41
CA ASP A 289 9.65 -26.45 -17.55
C ASP A 289 9.14 -27.79 -18.12
N ASP A 290 7.89 -27.77 -18.60
CA ASP A 290 7.13 -28.84 -19.27
C ASP A 290 6.72 -30.08 -18.46
N ALA A 291 6.97 -30.14 -17.15
CA ALA A 291 6.28 -31.10 -16.30
C ALA A 291 4.79 -30.74 -16.19
N LYS A 292 3.91 -31.61 -16.73
CA LYS A 292 2.44 -31.44 -16.67
C LYS A 292 1.99 -31.13 -15.24
N PRO A 293 1.05 -30.19 -15.03
CA PRO A 293 0.51 -29.92 -13.70
C PRO A 293 -0.10 -31.22 -13.13
N LEU A 294 0.43 -31.67 -12.00
CA LEU A 294 -0.17 -32.72 -11.19
C LEU A 294 -1.47 -32.15 -10.62
N VAL A 295 -2.58 -32.48 -11.29
CA VAL A 295 -3.95 -32.31 -10.82
C VAL A 295 -4.34 -30.84 -10.61
N GLN A 296 -5.02 -30.27 -11.62
CA GLN A 296 -6.00 -29.21 -11.34
C GLN A 296 -7.08 -29.83 -10.45
N GLU A 297 -7.00 -29.63 -9.13
CA GLU A 297 -8.19 -29.83 -8.31
C GLU A 297 -9.29 -28.95 -8.89
N ARG A 298 -10.40 -29.59 -9.29
CA ARG A 298 -11.62 -28.88 -9.69
C ARG A 298 -12.04 -27.99 -8.54
N GLN A 299 -11.84 -26.69 -8.68
CA GLN A 299 -12.30 -25.72 -7.71
C GLN A 299 -13.65 -25.17 -8.17
N GLY A 300 -14.69 -25.45 -7.37
CA GLY A 300 -15.95 -24.72 -7.41
C GLY A 300 -15.71 -23.24 -7.12
N GLY A 301 -16.60 -22.40 -7.66
CA GLY A 301 -16.47 -20.94 -7.69
C GLY A 301 -16.00 -20.33 -6.37
N ASP A 302 -15.13 -19.31 -6.51
CA ASP A 302 -14.51 -18.46 -5.47
C ASP A 302 -13.01 -18.68 -5.21
N SER A 303 -12.30 -19.51 -5.99
CA SER A 303 -10.85 -19.62 -5.83
C SER A 303 -10.07 -18.45 -6.46
N VAL A 304 -9.14 -17.91 -5.67
CA VAL A 304 -8.37 -16.70 -5.96
C VAL A 304 -7.02 -17.06 -6.56
N VAL A 305 -6.79 -16.49 -7.74
CA VAL A 305 -5.53 -16.04 -8.37
C VAL A 305 -4.35 -17.02 -8.42
N ASN A 306 -4.05 -17.37 -9.68
CA ASN A 306 -2.80 -17.90 -10.20
C ASN A 306 -2.06 -18.92 -9.31
N THR A 307 -2.35 -20.19 -9.55
CA THR A 307 -1.72 -21.34 -8.91
C THR A 307 -0.55 -21.89 -9.72
N ASP A 308 0.10 -21.06 -10.53
CA ASP A 308 1.23 -21.51 -11.33
C ASP A 308 2.39 -21.91 -10.42
N CYS A 309 2.93 -23.10 -10.69
CA CYS A 309 4.05 -23.71 -10.00
C CYS A 309 5.29 -23.76 -10.90
N LYS A 310 5.31 -23.06 -12.04
CA LYS A 310 6.57 -22.81 -12.77
C LYS A 310 7.45 -21.86 -11.96
N LEU A 311 8.76 -21.84 -12.19
CA LEU A 311 9.57 -20.74 -11.68
C LEU A 311 9.10 -19.41 -12.27
N MET A 312 9.27 -18.31 -11.53
CA MET A 312 9.01 -16.96 -12.05
C MET A 312 9.93 -16.64 -13.23
N ASP A 313 9.45 -15.85 -14.17
CA ASP A 313 10.22 -15.41 -15.33
C ASP A 313 11.45 -14.62 -14.88
N GLU A 314 12.62 -15.14 -15.26
CA GLU A 314 13.91 -14.56 -14.93
C GLU A 314 14.10 -13.16 -15.51
N GLU A 315 13.56 -12.88 -16.69
CA GLU A 315 13.69 -11.56 -17.30
C GLU A 315 12.89 -10.52 -16.50
N ARG A 316 11.67 -10.86 -16.09
CA ARG A 316 10.85 -10.04 -15.21
C ARG A 316 11.52 -9.79 -13.86
N LEU A 317 12.07 -10.83 -13.24
CA LEU A 317 12.79 -10.71 -11.97
C LEU A 317 14.07 -9.87 -12.10
N ARG A 318 14.80 -9.99 -13.21
CA ARG A 318 15.99 -9.19 -13.49
C ARG A 318 15.65 -7.72 -13.67
N ARG A 319 14.58 -7.40 -14.40
CA ARG A 319 14.10 -6.02 -14.61
C ARG A 319 13.54 -5.40 -13.32
N GLY A 320 12.84 -6.19 -12.50
CA GLY A 320 12.24 -5.77 -11.24
C GLY A 320 13.15 -5.85 -10.01
N GLY A 321 14.34 -6.45 -10.14
CA GLY A 321 15.29 -6.66 -9.04
C GLY A 321 15.00 -7.86 -8.13
N GLY A 322 13.79 -8.44 -8.18
CA GLY A 322 13.40 -9.55 -7.32
C GLY A 322 11.88 -9.66 -7.15
N PHE A 323 11.46 -10.31 -6.07
CA PHE A 323 10.05 -10.47 -5.71
C PHE A 323 9.84 -10.33 -4.19
N PHE A 324 8.63 -10.01 -3.78
CA PHE A 324 8.20 -10.07 -2.38
C PHE A 324 7.43 -11.35 -2.13
N ALA A 325 7.56 -11.90 -0.92
CA ALA A 325 6.75 -13.01 -0.44
C ALA A 325 6.04 -12.61 0.86
N LEU A 326 4.73 -12.87 0.94
CA LEU A 326 4.01 -12.93 2.19
C LEU A 326 4.19 -14.33 2.77
N ARG A 327 4.73 -14.45 3.98
CA ARG A 327 5.04 -15.72 4.64
C ARG A 327 4.22 -15.89 5.91
N ALA A 328 3.88 -17.13 6.25
CA ALA A 328 3.31 -17.45 7.55
C ALA A 328 4.40 -17.41 8.63
N MET A 329 4.15 -16.71 9.73
CA MET A 329 5.08 -16.65 10.88
C MET A 329 4.87 -17.81 11.85
N GLU A 330 3.64 -18.32 11.88
CA GLU A 330 3.22 -19.44 12.70
C GLU A 330 2.39 -20.41 11.85
N ARG A 331 2.01 -21.54 12.43
CA ARG A 331 1.11 -22.46 11.76
C ARG A 331 -0.30 -21.85 11.72
N LEU A 332 -0.89 -21.82 10.54
CA LEU A 332 -2.25 -21.33 10.31
C LEU A 332 -3.15 -22.46 9.85
N GLU A 333 -4.34 -22.53 10.43
CA GLU A 333 -5.36 -23.50 10.08
C GLU A 333 -6.33 -22.94 9.02
N PRO A 334 -7.04 -23.80 8.28
CA PRO A 334 -8.02 -23.35 7.30
C PRO A 334 -9.06 -22.42 7.92
N SER A 335 -9.35 -21.31 7.24
CA SER A 335 -10.25 -20.21 7.65
C SER A 335 -9.65 -19.18 8.61
N ASP A 336 -8.41 -19.35 9.07
CA ASP A 336 -7.70 -18.31 9.82
C ASP A 336 -7.52 -17.07 8.95
N VAL A 337 -7.82 -15.91 9.52
CA VAL A 337 -7.62 -14.62 8.85
C VAL A 337 -6.14 -14.27 8.86
N LEU A 338 -5.65 -13.81 7.72
CA LEU A 338 -4.28 -13.35 7.58
C LEU A 338 -4.17 -11.91 8.08
N TYR A 339 -3.12 -11.65 8.85
CA TYR A 339 -2.80 -10.34 9.39
C TYR A 339 -1.34 -10.00 9.13
N VAL A 340 -1.11 -8.81 8.57
CA VAL A 340 0.20 -8.18 8.50
C VAL A 340 0.28 -7.06 9.54
N ARG A 341 1.51 -6.66 9.88
CA ARG A 341 1.73 -5.56 10.79
C ARG A 341 1.22 -4.25 10.18
N GLN A 342 0.42 -3.52 10.95
CA GLN A 342 0.10 -2.13 10.67
C GLN A 342 1.25 -1.26 11.14
N PHE A 343 1.65 -0.30 10.32
CA PHE A 343 2.64 0.69 10.68
C PHE A 343 1.93 1.98 11.09
N PRO A 344 2.06 2.43 12.36
CA PRO A 344 1.33 3.59 12.83
C PRO A 344 1.77 4.83 12.04
N ARG A 345 0.83 5.54 11.41
CA ARG A 345 1.11 6.76 10.64
C ARG A 345 0.80 8.05 11.39
N GLU A 346 0.04 7.97 12.48
CA GLU A 346 -0.37 9.15 13.24
C GLU A 346 0.78 9.69 14.11
N GLY A 347 1.09 10.97 13.94
CA GLY A 347 2.05 11.69 14.78
C GLY A 347 3.50 11.69 14.28
N TRP A 348 3.79 10.94 13.21
CA TRP A 348 5.16 10.77 12.74
C TRP A 348 5.71 11.96 11.94
N ASP A 349 6.84 12.47 12.42
CA ASP A 349 7.81 13.15 11.57
C ASP A 349 8.57 12.11 10.72
N ASN A 350 9.36 12.58 9.74
CA ASN A 350 10.10 11.68 8.85
C ASN A 350 11.08 10.76 9.58
N SER A 351 11.57 11.15 10.75
CA SER A 351 12.54 10.36 11.52
C SER A 351 11.88 9.11 12.11
N GLU A 352 10.62 9.22 12.55
CA GLU A 352 9.86 8.11 13.12
C GLU A 352 9.46 7.07 12.07
N GLN A 353 9.11 7.50 10.85
CA GLN A 353 8.87 6.61 9.71
C GLN A 353 10.11 5.76 9.34
N LEU A 354 11.28 6.41 9.30
CA LEU A 354 12.54 5.75 8.97
C LEU A 354 12.92 4.73 10.05
N MET A 355 12.79 5.09 11.33
CA MET A 355 13.04 4.18 12.44
C MET A 355 12.15 2.94 12.37
N ALA A 356 10.86 3.09 12.05
CA ALA A 356 9.96 1.95 11.94
C ALA A 356 10.29 1.02 10.76
N SER A 357 10.73 1.56 9.63
CA SER A 357 11.20 0.77 8.49
C SER A 357 12.45 -0.03 8.85
N GLN A 358 13.43 0.62 9.50
CA GLN A 358 14.66 -0.02 9.98
C GLN A 358 14.36 -1.09 11.04
N MET A 359 13.40 -0.84 11.94
CA MET A 359 12.94 -1.85 12.90
C MET A 359 12.29 -3.05 12.22
N MET A 360 11.61 -2.88 11.07
CA MET A 360 11.08 -4.02 10.32
C MET A 360 12.21 -4.84 9.68
N GLU A 361 13.19 -4.18 9.05
CA GLU A 361 14.38 -4.85 8.53
C GLU A 361 15.13 -5.62 9.63
N ALA A 362 15.25 -5.03 10.82
CA ALA A 362 15.85 -5.65 11.99
C ALA A 362 15.02 -6.83 12.53
N ASN A 363 13.70 -6.68 12.65
CA ASN A 363 12.81 -7.75 13.09
C ASN A 363 12.87 -8.94 12.14
N ARG A 364 12.88 -8.70 10.82
CA ARG A 364 13.08 -9.74 9.81
C ARG A 364 14.41 -10.46 9.99
N SER A 365 15.49 -9.73 10.25
CA SER A 365 16.82 -10.30 10.47
C SER A 365 16.88 -11.23 11.70
N MET A 366 16.12 -10.92 12.76
CA MET A 366 16.04 -11.73 13.98
C MET A 366 15.32 -13.07 13.78
N TYR A 367 14.43 -13.20 12.79
CA TYR A 367 13.77 -14.48 12.47
C TYR A 367 14.69 -15.50 11.80
N TYR A 368 15.87 -15.08 11.32
CA TYR A 368 16.87 -15.98 10.71
C TYR A 368 17.89 -16.55 11.72
N GLU A 369 17.82 -16.19 13.02
CA GLU A 369 18.72 -16.69 14.07
C GLU A 369 18.14 -17.82 14.93
N HIS A 370 16.98 -18.37 14.57
CA HIS A 370 16.32 -19.52 15.20
C HIS A 370 15.91 -20.55 14.15
#